data_AF-A0AA43L9P9-F1
#
_entry.id   AF-A0AA43L9P9-F1
#
_cell.length_a   1.000
_cell.length_b   1.000
_cell.length_c   1.000
_cell.angle_alpha   90.00
_cell.angle_beta   90.00
_cell.angle_gamma   90.00
#
_symmetry.space_group_name_H-M   'P 1'
#
loop_
_entity.id
_entity.type
_entity.pdbx_description
1 polymer ?
#
loop_
_entity_poly.entity_id
_entity_poly.type
_entity_poly.pdbx_seq_one_letter_code
_entity_poly.pdbx_strand_id
1 'polypeptide(L)'
;MMKYMGEKSGWKGIVLAFLIGSAAAGPLYGAFPVAAVLMKKGVKFSNILIFIGAWSTTKIPMLLFEMSALGTTFAITRLLIDIPGILIIAYLLEAMISNEYRTELYKKAEYL
;
A
#
# COMPACT_ATOMS: atom_id res chain seq x y z
N MET A 1 1.74 -15.37 0.35
CA MET A 1 1.28 -14.04 -0.10
C MET A 1 0.45 -14.12 -1.37
N MET A 2 0.91 -14.78 -2.44
CA MET A 2 0.13 -15.00 -3.67
C MET A 2 -1.32 -15.50 -3.43
N LYS A 3 -1.52 -16.47 -2.52
CA LYS A 3 -2.85 -16.98 -2.13
C LYS A 3 -3.79 -15.93 -1.52
N TYR A 4 -3.25 -14.91 -0.86
CA TYR A 4 -4.02 -13.92 -0.09
C TYR A 4 -4.01 -12.51 -0.69
N MET A 5 -3.04 -12.19 -1.55
CA MET A 5 -2.88 -10.86 -2.17
C MET A 5 -2.51 -10.90 -3.66
N GLY A 6 -2.52 -12.07 -4.30
CA GLY A 6 -2.30 -12.19 -5.76
C GLY A 6 -3.52 -11.79 -6.59
N GLU A 7 -3.44 -11.96 -7.91
CA GLU A 7 -4.51 -11.64 -8.89
C GLU A 7 -5.91 -12.10 -8.46
N LYS A 8 -6.03 -13.32 -7.93
CA LYS A 8 -7.32 -13.93 -7.54
C LYS A 8 -7.76 -13.61 -6.10
N SER A 9 -7.08 -12.70 -5.41
CA SER A 9 -7.37 -12.41 -3.98
C SER A 9 -8.62 -11.55 -3.74
N GLY A 10 -9.08 -10.82 -4.77
CA GLY A 10 -10.22 -9.90 -4.66
C GLY A 10 -10.06 -8.91 -3.49
N TRP A 11 -11.15 -8.66 -2.78
CA TRP A 11 -11.18 -7.71 -1.65
C TRP A 11 -10.28 -8.09 -0.46
N LYS A 12 -10.01 -9.40 -0.25
CA LYS A 12 -9.15 -9.86 0.84
C LYS A 12 -7.71 -9.36 0.68
N GLY A 13 -7.24 -9.27 -0.57
CA GLY A 13 -5.89 -8.76 -0.86
C GLY A 13 -5.74 -7.28 -0.55
N ILE A 14 -6.79 -6.48 -0.79
CA ILE A 14 -6.84 -5.05 -0.50
C ILE A 14 -6.76 -4.81 1.01
N VAL A 15 -7.63 -5.48 1.78
CA VAL A 15 -7.67 -5.33 3.24
C VAL A 15 -6.34 -5.74 3.85
N LEU A 16 -5.75 -6.85 3.40
CA LEU A 16 -4.48 -7.32 3.93
C LEU A 16 -3.31 -6.39 3.55
N ALA A 17 -3.28 -5.86 2.33
CA ALA A 17 -2.29 -4.85 1.91
C ALA A 17 -2.32 -3.63 2.82
N PHE A 18 -3.53 -3.13 3.06
CA PHE A 18 -3.76 -1.94 3.85
C PHE A 18 -3.34 -2.15 5.30
N LEU A 19 -3.74 -3.27 5.93
CA LEU A 19 -3.38 -3.57 7.32
C LEU A 19 -1.88 -3.73 7.51
N ILE A 20 -1.20 -4.45 6.60
CA ILE A 20 0.26 -4.63 6.68
C ILE A 20 0.97 -3.29 6.49
N GLY A 21 0.51 -2.43 5.57
CA GLY A 21 1.07 -1.10 5.37
C GLY A 21 0.84 -0.17 6.57
N SER A 22 -0.35 -0.22 7.17
CA SER A 22 -0.73 0.60 8.33
C SER A 22 0.05 0.24 9.60
N ALA A 23 0.31 -1.06 9.78
CA ALA A 23 1.05 -1.59 10.94
C ALA A 23 2.56 -1.30 10.87
N ALA A 24 3.05 -0.88 9.71
CA ALA A 24 4.46 -0.65 9.52
C ALA A 24 4.92 0.71 10.08
N ALA A 25 6.06 0.69 10.77
CA ALA A 25 6.69 1.87 11.35
C ALA A 25 7.90 2.29 10.52
N GLY A 26 8.18 3.60 10.51
CA GLY A 26 9.36 4.16 9.86
C GLY A 26 9.06 4.93 8.57
N PRO A 27 10.11 5.41 7.90
CA PRO A 27 9.98 6.26 6.72
C PRO A 27 9.50 5.47 5.49
N LEU A 28 8.88 6.18 4.54
CA LEU A 28 8.28 5.56 3.36
C LEU A 28 9.30 4.79 2.51
N TYR A 29 10.56 5.22 2.45
CA TYR A 29 11.57 4.52 1.67
C TYR A 29 11.82 3.08 2.15
N GLY A 30 11.54 2.78 3.42
CA GLY A 30 11.59 1.43 3.97
C GLY A 30 10.52 0.49 3.40
N ALA A 31 9.45 1.04 2.82
CA ALA A 31 8.41 0.25 2.16
C ALA A 31 8.89 -0.32 0.81
N PHE A 32 9.86 0.30 0.13
CA PHE A 32 10.29 -0.14 -1.21
C PHE A 32 10.97 -1.52 -1.23
N PRO A 33 11.91 -1.86 -0.31
CA PRO A 33 12.43 -3.21 -0.21
C PRO A 33 11.32 -4.24 0.08
N VAL A 34 10.36 -3.91 0.93
CA VAL A 34 9.22 -4.79 1.23
C VAL A 34 8.33 -4.96 -0.01
N ALA A 35 8.07 -3.89 -0.75
CA ALA A 35 7.34 -3.92 -2.01
C ALA A 35 8.03 -4.83 -3.04
N ALA A 36 9.36 -4.77 -3.15
CA ALA A 36 10.12 -5.68 -4.02
C ALA A 36 9.93 -7.16 -3.59
N VAL A 37 9.97 -7.45 -2.28
CA VAL A 37 9.68 -8.80 -1.76
C VAL A 37 8.23 -9.23 -2.05
N LEU A 38 7.26 -8.31 -1.98
CA LEU A 38 5.86 -8.60 -2.35
C LEU A 38 5.72 -8.88 -3.86
N MET A 39 6.43 -8.14 -4.71
CA MET A 39 6.50 -8.39 -6.16
C MET A 39 7.06 -9.79 -6.44
N LYS A 40 8.20 -10.17 -5.83
CA LYS A 40 8.77 -11.52 -5.93
C LYS A 40 7.78 -12.61 -5.52
N LYS A 41 6.92 -12.33 -4.54
CA LYS A 41 5.90 -13.27 -4.05
C LYS A 41 4.61 -13.29 -4.88
N GLY A 42 4.60 -12.64 -6.05
CA GLY A 42 3.48 -12.63 -6.99
C GLY A 42 2.24 -11.88 -6.47
N VAL A 43 2.44 -10.89 -5.60
CA VAL A 43 1.35 -10.02 -5.13
C VAL A 43 0.88 -9.15 -6.30
N LYS A 44 -0.44 -8.92 -6.39
CA LYS A 44 -1.02 -8.06 -7.42
C LYS A 44 -0.45 -6.63 -7.31
N PHE A 45 -0.17 -6.00 -8.45
CA PHE A 45 0.44 -4.68 -8.48
C PHE A 45 -0.39 -3.61 -7.75
N SER A 46 -1.72 -3.57 -7.94
CA SER A 46 -2.59 -2.67 -7.16
C SER A 46 -2.44 -2.88 -5.65
N ASN A 47 -2.32 -4.13 -5.18
CA ASN A 47 -2.19 -4.42 -3.76
C ASN A 47 -0.84 -3.95 -3.21
N ILE A 48 0.22 -3.96 -4.03
CA ILE A 48 1.51 -3.38 -3.66
C ILE A 48 1.39 -1.85 -3.55
N LEU A 49 0.70 -1.20 -4.48
CA LEU A 49 0.46 0.24 -4.42
C LEU A 49 -0.40 0.63 -3.21
N ILE A 50 -1.43 -0.15 -2.89
CA ILE A 50 -2.27 0.05 -1.69
C ILE A 50 -1.42 -0.11 -0.43
N PHE A 51 -0.54 -1.11 -0.39
CA PHE A 51 0.40 -1.30 0.71
C PHE A 51 1.34 -0.09 0.89
N ILE A 52 1.92 0.44 -0.20
CA ILE A 52 2.79 1.63 -0.15
C ILE A 52 1.99 2.86 0.30
N GLY A 53 0.79 3.06 -0.23
CA GLY A 53 -0.11 4.16 0.15
C GLY A 53 -0.49 4.11 1.63
N ALA A 54 -0.89 2.93 2.12
CA ALA A 54 -1.18 2.73 3.53
C ALA A 54 0.05 2.99 4.42
N TRP A 55 1.22 2.49 4.05
CA TRP A 55 2.47 2.80 4.75
C TRP A 55 2.73 4.30 4.79
N SER A 56 2.37 5.05 3.76
CA SER A 56 2.58 6.50 3.71
C SER A 56 1.74 7.27 4.74
N THR A 57 0.43 6.98 4.84
CA THR A 57 -0.51 7.90 5.52
C THR A 57 -1.27 7.31 6.72
N THR A 58 -1.21 6.00 6.95
CA THR A 58 -2.11 5.31 7.91
C THR A 58 -1.39 4.76 9.15
N LYS A 59 -0.17 5.22 9.39
CA LYS A 59 0.67 4.75 10.51
C LYS A 59 0.01 5.04 11.85
N ILE A 60 -0.01 4.04 12.73
CA ILE A 60 -0.57 4.20 14.08
C ILE A 60 0.13 5.34 14.86
N PRO A 61 1.47 5.47 14.88
CA PRO A 61 2.11 6.57 15.60
C PRO A 61 1.73 7.96 15.05
N MET A 62 1.52 8.08 13.74
CA MET A 62 1.08 9.33 13.11
C MET A 62 -0.34 9.68 13.53
N LEU A 63 -1.25 8.71 13.53
CA LEU A 63 -2.63 8.92 13.94
C LEU A 63 -2.73 9.32 15.42
N LEU A 64 -1.97 8.68 16.30
CA LEU A 64 -1.91 9.07 17.72
C LEU A 64 -1.36 10.48 17.90
N PHE A 65 -0.31 10.83 17.14
CA PHE A 65 0.22 12.18 17.14
C PHE A 65 -0.83 13.21 16.68
N GLU A 66 -1.53 12.96 15.57
CA GLU A 66 -2.60 13.82 15.06
C GLU A 66 -3.74 13.99 16.05
N MET A 67 -4.17 12.91 16.70
CA MET A 67 -5.21 12.99 17.75
C MET A 67 -4.77 13.88 18.90
N SER A 68 -3.50 13.81 19.31
CA SER A 68 -2.95 14.60 20.42
C SER A 68 -2.71 16.07 20.06
N ALA A 69 -2.26 16.35 18.84
CA ALA A 69 -1.80 17.69 18.42
C ALA A 69 -2.87 18.49 17.66
N LEU A 70 -3.71 17.82 16.86
CA LEU A 70 -4.68 18.44 15.94
C LEU A 70 -6.13 18.07 16.28
N GLY A 71 -6.32 17.12 17.19
CA GLY A 71 -7.63 16.67 17.67
C GLY A 71 -8.18 15.44 16.92
N THR A 72 -9.01 14.68 17.62
CA THR A 72 -9.56 13.41 17.12
C THR A 72 -10.43 13.59 15.88
N THR A 73 -11.22 14.65 15.80
CA THR A 73 -12.07 14.94 14.63
C THR A 73 -11.24 15.10 13.37
N PHE A 74 -10.10 15.81 13.45
CA PHE A 74 -9.18 15.97 12.32
C PHE A 74 -8.59 14.62 11.91
N ALA A 75 -8.02 13.87 12.87
CA ALA A 75 -7.34 12.61 12.61
C ALA A 75 -8.27 11.57 11.93
N ILE A 76 -9.49 11.41 12.44
CA ILE A 76 -10.47 10.47 11.89
C ILE A 76 -10.96 10.93 10.51
N THR A 77 -11.28 12.21 10.34
CA THR A 77 -11.76 12.74 9.05
C THR A 77 -10.70 12.57 7.97
N ARG A 78 -9.44 12.89 8.28
CA ARG A 78 -8.30 12.67 7.38
C ARG A 78 -8.18 11.19 7.00
N LEU A 79 -8.20 10.29 7.97
CA LEU A 79 -8.08 8.84 7.72
C LEU A 79 -9.20 8.34 6.80
N LEU A 80 -10.45 8.80 7.01
CA LEU A 80 -11.59 8.42 6.19
C LEU A 80 -11.48 8.91 4.74
N ILE A 81 -10.83 10.05 4.50
CA ILE A 81 -10.56 10.58 3.14
C ILE A 81 -9.38 9.84 2.49
N ASP A 82 -8.35 9.49 3.27
CA ASP A 82 -7.16 8.84 2.74
C ASP A 82 -7.40 7.40 2.29
N ILE A 83 -8.25 6.63 2.99
CA ILE A 83 -8.58 5.24 2.59
C ILE A 83 -9.08 5.16 1.14
N PRO A 84 -10.14 5.87 0.71
CA PRO A 84 -10.57 5.87 -0.68
C PRO A 84 -9.54 6.51 -1.59
N GLY A 85 -8.82 7.55 -1.13
CA GLY A 85 -7.73 8.18 -1.90
C GLY A 85 -6.64 7.18 -2.31
N ILE A 86 -6.17 6.36 -1.38
CA ILE A 86 -5.18 5.30 -1.64
C ILE A 86 -5.70 4.31 -2.68
N LEU A 87 -6.94 3.85 -2.55
CA LEU A 87 -7.53 2.89 -3.48
C LEU A 87 -7.63 3.49 -4.89
N ILE A 88 -8.14 4.72 -5.01
CA ILE A 88 -8.29 5.42 -6.29
C ILE A 88 -6.93 5.58 -6.97
N ILE A 89 -5.92 6.10 -6.24
CA ILE A 89 -4.57 6.32 -6.78
C ILE A 89 -3.95 4.99 -7.19
N ALA A 90 -4.09 3.94 -6.39
CA ALA A 90 -3.55 2.62 -6.70
C ALA A 90 -4.13 2.05 -8.01
N TYR A 91 -5.44 2.11 -8.20
CA TYR A 91 -6.07 1.63 -9.44
C TYR A 91 -5.78 2.54 -10.64
N LEU A 92 -5.71 3.85 -10.43
CA LEU A 92 -5.39 4.80 -11.48
C LEU A 92 -3.96 4.59 -11.99
N LEU A 93 -2.98 4.46 -11.09
CA LEU A 93 -1.61 4.10 -11.45
C LEU A 93 -1.52 2.72 -12.09
N GLU A 94 -2.29 1.76 -11.60
CA GLU A 94 -2.39 0.43 -12.21
C GLU A 94 -2.86 0.52 -13.67
N ALA A 95 -3.83 1.39 -13.97
CA ALA A 95 -4.38 1.58 -15.31
C ALA A 95 -3.49 2.43 -16.23
N MET A 96 -2.74 3.40 -15.70
CA MET A 96 -1.85 4.27 -16.48
C MET A 96 -0.55 3.58 -16.92
N ILE A 97 -0.11 2.58 -16.16
CA ILE A 97 1.16 1.88 -16.42
C ILE A 97 0.93 0.74 -17.43
N SER A 98 1.76 0.69 -18.47
CA SER A 98 1.70 -0.39 -19.47
C SER A 98 2.07 -1.74 -18.87
N ASN A 99 1.53 -2.81 -19.48
CA ASN A 99 1.81 -4.17 -19.03
C ASN A 99 3.30 -4.52 -19.18
N GLU A 100 3.97 -4.04 -20.23
CA GLU A 100 5.40 -4.29 -20.45
C GLU A 100 6.24 -3.69 -19.31
N TYR A 101 5.96 -2.43 -18.94
CA TYR A 101 6.67 -1.76 -17.86
C TYR A 101 6.43 -2.45 -16.51
N ARG A 102 5.20 -2.92 -16.26
CA ARG A 102 4.92 -3.71 -15.06
C ARG A 102 5.72 -4.99 -15.05
N THR A 103 5.76 -5.76 -16.14
CA THR A 103 6.57 -6.98 -16.20
C THR A 103 8.06 -6.68 -15.99
N GLU A 104 8.57 -5.57 -16.52
CA GLU A 104 9.94 -5.13 -16.27
C GLU A 104 10.20 -4.85 -14.78
N LEU A 105 9.29 -4.16 -14.10
CA LEU A 105 9.41 -3.91 -12.65
C LEU A 105 9.47 -5.21 -11.84
N TYR A 106 8.63 -6.19 -12.16
CA TYR A 106 8.65 -7.48 -11.47
C TYR A 106 9.95 -8.23 -11.74
N LYS A 107 10.49 -8.20 -12.97
CA LYS A 107 11.80 -8.76 -13.28
C LYS A 107 12.92 -8.08 -12.49
N LYS A 108 12.93 -6.74 -12.44
CA LYS A 108 13.92 -5.98 -11.63
C LYS A 108 13.85 -6.34 -10.15
N ALA A 109 12.63 -6.55 -9.63
CA ALA A 109 12.46 -6.96 -8.25
C ALA A 109 13.13 -8.31 -7.96
N GLU A 110 13.18 -9.27 -8.90
CA GLU A 110 13.85 -10.57 -8.71
C GLU A 110 15.34 -10.46 -8.36
N TYR A 111 16.02 -9.42 -8.88
CA TYR A 111 17.46 -9.19 -8.70
C TYR A 111 17.84 -8.42 -7.42
N LEU A 112 16.87 -7.92 -6.66
CA LEU A 112 17.07 -7.19 -5.37
C LEU A 112 16.98 -8.12 -4.16
#